data_AF-A0A0J1KNZ0-F1
#
_entry.id   AF-A0A0J1KNZ0-F1
#
_cell.length_a   1.000
_cell.length_b   1.000
_cell.length_c   1.000
_cell.angle_alpha   90.00
_cell.angle_beta   90.00
_cell.angle_gamma   90.00
#
_symmetry.space_group_name_H-M   'P 1'
#
loop_
_entity.id
_entity.type
_entity.pdbx_description
1 polymer ?
#
loop_
_entity_poly.entity_id
_entity_poly.type
_entity_poly.pdbx_seq_one_letter_code
_entity_poly.pdbx_strand_id
1 'polypeptide(L)'
;MKGMVVAFKNRYSWRRKIQLAKQQLLNRKEFEDVQLDVIGSGHVWFTCKKNGDFGFTKIFRVKYTFETEIFEYFDKYGRPAS
;
A
#
# COMPACT_ATOMS: atom_id res chain seq x y z
N MET A 1 11.94 -13.44 28.34
CA MET A 1 10.85 -12.57 27.85
C MET A 1 11.14 -11.12 28.20
N LYS A 2 11.57 -10.31 27.24
CA LYS A 2 11.32 -8.85 27.26
C LYS A 2 11.07 -8.47 25.81
N GLY A 3 9.78 -8.43 25.46
CA GLY A 3 9.34 -8.05 24.12
C GLY A 3 9.97 -6.71 23.77
N MET A 4 10.76 -6.69 22.71
CA MET A 4 10.99 -5.49 21.93
C MET A 4 9.62 -5.07 21.40
N VAL A 5 8.86 -4.36 22.23
CA VAL A 5 7.78 -3.50 21.77
C VAL A 5 8.53 -2.47 20.95
N VAL A 6 8.62 -2.73 19.64
CA VAL A 6 9.14 -1.81 18.64
C VAL A 6 8.49 -0.49 18.98
N ALA A 7 9.30 0.39 19.56
CA ALA A 7 8.85 1.67 20.04
C ALA A 7 8.02 2.26 18.91
N PHE A 8 6.77 2.57 19.21
CA PHE A 8 5.90 3.46 18.45
C PHE A 8 6.68 4.76 18.21
N LYS A 9 7.65 4.74 17.29
CA LYS A 9 8.42 5.90 16.85
C LYS A 9 7.43 6.73 16.05
N ASN A 10 6.71 7.50 16.85
CA ASN A 10 5.74 8.53 16.57
C ASN A 10 4.49 8.06 15.82
N ARG A 11 3.34 8.03 16.53
CA ARG A 11 2.03 7.76 15.92
C ARG A 11 1.74 8.67 14.71
N TYR A 12 2.32 9.86 14.75
CA TYR A 12 2.22 10.88 13.71
C TYR A 12 3.15 10.62 12.51
N SER A 13 4.31 10.00 12.74
CA SER A 13 5.27 9.64 11.69
C SER A 13 4.70 8.56 10.76
N TRP A 14 4.13 7.50 11.31
CA TRP A 14 3.60 6.41 10.49
C TRP A 14 2.36 6.83 9.69
N ARG A 15 1.45 7.62 10.27
CA ARG A 15 0.29 8.18 9.54
C ARG A 15 0.75 9.04 8.36
N ARG A 16 1.76 9.88 8.58
CA ARG A 16 2.39 10.67 7.52
C ARG A 16 3.00 9.78 6.45
N LYS A 17 3.71 8.72 6.81
CA LYS A 17 4.26 7.74 5.84
C LYS A 17 3.17 7.06 5.02
N ILE A 18 2.07 6.62 5.63
CA ILE A 18 0.92 6.05 4.89
C ILE A 18 0.34 7.07 3.91
N GLN A 19 0.13 8.30 4.37
CA GLN A 19 -0.45 9.35 3.52
C GLN A 19 0.47 9.72 2.36
N LEU A 20 1.78 9.78 2.60
CA LEU A 20 2.80 9.96 1.55
C LEU A 20 2.79 8.80 0.56
N ALA A 21 2.77 7.56 1.03
CA ALA A 21 2.70 6.38 0.16
C ALA A 21 1.42 6.36 -0.69
N LYS A 22 0.26 6.70 -0.09
CA LYS A 22 -1.00 6.86 -0.82
C LYS A 22 -0.89 7.96 -1.90
N GLN A 23 -0.32 9.10 -1.56
CA GLN A 23 -0.11 10.19 -2.52
C GLN A 23 0.85 9.80 -3.64
N GLN A 24 1.92 9.07 -3.34
CA GLN A 24 2.83 8.53 -4.36
C GLN A 24 2.10 7.61 -5.33
N LEU A 25 1.20 6.74 -4.85
CA LEU A 25 0.40 5.88 -5.71
C LEU A 25 -0.59 6.65 -6.57
N LEU A 26 -1.27 7.67 -6.00
CA LEU A 26 -2.18 8.54 -6.75
C LEU A 26 -1.42 9.36 -7.83
N ASN A 27 -0.22 9.83 -7.52
CA ASN A 27 0.61 10.63 -8.43
C ASN A 27 1.15 9.85 -9.63
N ARG A 28 1.20 8.51 -9.56
CA ARG A 28 1.63 7.69 -10.70
C ARG A 28 0.64 7.75 -11.88
N LYS A 29 -0.60 8.25 -11.67
CA LYS A 29 -1.68 8.30 -12.69
C LYS A 29 -2.04 6.93 -13.29
N GLU A 30 -1.53 5.84 -12.70
CA GLU A 30 -1.83 4.47 -13.12
C GLU A 30 -3.13 3.96 -12.49
N PHE A 31 -3.53 4.55 -11.36
CA PHE A 31 -4.68 4.15 -10.57
C PHE A 31 -5.67 5.30 -10.50
N GLU A 32 -6.95 4.99 -10.71
CA GLU A 32 -8.04 5.95 -10.59
C GLU A 32 -8.49 6.10 -9.14
N ASP A 33 -8.39 5.02 -8.38
CA ASP A 33 -8.75 4.99 -6.97
C ASP A 33 -7.72 4.19 -6.18
N VAL A 34 -7.35 4.72 -5.02
CA VAL A 34 -6.39 4.12 -4.09
C VAL A 34 -6.98 4.17 -2.69
N GLN A 35 -7.31 2.99 -2.16
CA GLN A 35 -7.92 2.81 -0.86
C GLN A 35 -6.95 2.12 0.09
N LEU A 36 -6.90 2.55 1.34
CA LEU A 36 -6.16 1.86 2.38
C LEU A 36 -6.95 0.61 2.78
N ASP A 37 -6.30 -0.55 2.76
CA ASP A 37 -6.94 -1.84 3.00
C ASP A 37 -6.57 -2.39 4.38
N VAL A 38 -5.32 -2.84 4.54
CA VAL A 38 -4.83 -3.46 5.78
C VAL A 38 -3.57 -2.75 6.27
N ILE A 39 -3.48 -2.47 7.57
CA ILE A 39 -2.25 -1.99 8.20
C ILE A 39 -1.61 -3.15 8.96
N GLY A 40 -0.41 -3.54 8.57
CA GLY A 40 0.40 -4.55 9.26
C GLY A 40 1.49 -3.92 10.13
N SER A 41 2.17 -4.75 10.92
CA SER A 41 3.38 -4.32 11.62
C SER A 41 4.51 -4.17 10.60
N GLY A 42 4.87 -2.93 10.25
CA GLY A 42 5.97 -2.63 9.32
C GLY A 42 5.58 -2.49 7.85
N HIS A 43 4.31 -2.70 7.48
CA HIS A 43 3.82 -2.52 6.12
C HIS A 43 2.34 -2.13 6.07
N VAL A 44 1.87 -1.75 4.90
CA VAL A 44 0.50 -1.34 4.63
C VAL A 44 0.10 -1.87 3.26
N TRP A 45 -1.14 -2.32 3.15
CA TRP A 45 -1.76 -2.71 1.91
C TRP A 45 -2.70 -1.61 1.42
N PHE A 46 -2.58 -1.30 0.13
CA PHE A 46 -3.51 -0.46 -0.60
C PHE A 46 -4.25 -1.31 -1.62
N THR A 47 -5.56 -1.10 -1.72
CA THR A 47 -6.36 -1.60 -2.84
C THR A 47 -6.40 -0.50 -3.90
N CYS A 48 -5.87 -0.79 -5.08
CA CYS A 48 -5.80 0.15 -6.18
C CYS A 48 -6.69 -0.31 -7.33
N LYS A 49 -7.47 0.59 -7.90
CA LYS A 49 -8.30 0.34 -9.09
C LYS A 49 -7.72 1.06 -10.29
N LYS A 50 -7.69 0.36 -11.41
CA LYS A 50 -7.27 0.89 -12.71
C LYS A 50 -8.32 0.50 -13.73
N ASN A 51 -8.75 1.45 -14.56
CA ASN A 51 -9.56 1.10 -15.73
C ASN A 51 -8.68 0.33 -16.72
N GLY A 52 -9.11 -0.91 -17.00
CA GLY A 52 -8.56 -1.72 -18.06
C GLY A 52 -9.22 -1.39 -19.39
N ASP A 53 -8.66 -1.96 -20.44
CA ASP A 53 -9.22 -1.87 -21.78
C ASP A 53 -10.61 -2.52 -21.83
N PHE A 54 -11.48 -2.01 -22.72
CA PHE A 54 -12.85 -2.51 -22.93
C PHE A 54 -13.83 -2.32 -21.75
N GLY A 55 -13.59 -1.36 -20.86
CA GLY A 55 -14.52 -1.01 -19.77
C GLY A 55 -14.46 -1.93 -18.56
N PHE A 56 -13.46 -2.82 -18.47
CA PHE A 56 -13.25 -3.67 -17.31
C PHE A 56 -12.32 -3.00 -16.28
N THR A 57 -12.80 -2.73 -15.07
CA THR A 57 -11.95 -2.25 -13.97
C THR A 57 -11.09 -3.40 -13.42
N LYS A 58 -9.77 -3.22 -13.43
CA LYS A 58 -8.80 -4.13 -12.80
C LYS A 58 -8.53 -3.66 -11.36
N ILE A 59 -8.51 -4.61 -10.44
CA ILE A 59 -8.22 -4.37 -9.02
C ILE A 59 -6.87 -5.01 -8.68
N PHE A 60 -6.00 -4.22 -8.05
CA PHE A 60 -4.68 -4.60 -7.60
C PHE A 60 -4.58 -4.39 -6.10
N ARG A 61 -3.71 -5.18 -5.47
CA ARG A 61 -3.27 -4.93 -4.09
C ARG A 61 -1.82 -4.51 -4.14
N VAL A 62 -1.48 -3.40 -3.50
CA VAL A 62 -0.12 -2.88 -3.44
C VAL A 62 0.32 -2.89 -1.99
N LYS A 63 1.39 -3.63 -1.71
CA LYS A 63 2.02 -3.63 -0.40
C LYS A 63 3.12 -2.57 -0.37
N TYR A 64 3.10 -1.73 0.65
CA TYR A 64 4.15 -0.77 0.93
C TYR A 64 4.81 -1.11 2.26
N THR A 65 6.12 -1.36 2.24
CA THR A 65 6.91 -1.72 3.43
C THR A 65 7.63 -0.49 3.96
N PHE A 66 7.46 -0.15 5.25
CA PHE A 66 7.98 1.09 5.83
C PHE A 66 9.50 1.12 6.02
N GLU A 67 10.13 -0.04 6.15
CA GLU A 67 11.58 -0.16 6.34
C GLU A 67 12.35 0.09 5.05
N THR A 68 11.88 -0.50 3.95
CA THR A 68 12.52 -0.41 2.63
C THR A 68 11.93 0.69 1.76
N GLU A 69 10.73 1.18 2.10
CA GLU A 69 9.94 2.15 1.32
C GLU A 69 9.65 1.68 -0.12
N ILE A 70 9.56 0.36 -0.31
CA ILE A 70 9.29 -0.30 -1.59
C ILE A 70 7.79 -0.58 -1.75
N PHE A 71 7.30 -0.45 -2.99
CA PHE A 71 5.98 -0.89 -3.41
C PHE A 71 6.07 -2.23 -4.13
N GLU A 72 5.32 -3.22 -3.64
CA GLU A 72 5.17 -4.54 -4.24
C GLU A 72 3.74 -4.67 -4.79
N TYR A 73 3.60 -5.09 -6.04
CA TYR A 73 2.32 -5.14 -6.75
C TYR A 73 1.77 -6.56 -6.83
N PHE A 74 0.50 -6.71 -6.51
CA PHE A 74 -0.20 -7.98 -6.49
C PHE A 74 -1.54 -7.88 -7.22
N ASP A 75 -1.98 -8.99 -7.80
CA ASP A 75 -3.34 -9.13 -8.33
C ASP A 75 -4.38 -9.16 -7.19
N LYS A 76 -5.67 -9.20 -7.55
CA LYS A 76 -6.77 -9.29 -6.58
C LYS A 76 -6.73 -10.53 -5.68
N TYR A 77 -5.98 -11.56 -6.05
CA TYR A 77 -5.83 -12.81 -5.28
C TYR A 77 -4.55 -12.81 -4.42
N GLY A 78 -3.77 -11.72 -4.42
CA GLY A 78 -2.53 -11.62 -3.66
C GLY A 78 -1.35 -12.33 -4.31
N ARG A 79 -1.44 -12.67 -5.61
CA ARG A 79 -0.31 -13.20 -6.38
C ARG A 79 0.50 -12.03 -6.96
N PRO A 80 1.84 -12.13 -7.06
CA PRO A 80 2.65 -11.08 -7.66
C PRO A 80 2.13 -10.73 -9.06
N ALA A 81 1.86 -9.44 -9.30
CA ALA A 81 1.50 -8.97 -10.64
C ALA A 81 2.76 -9.03 -11.51
N SER A 82 2.73 -9.86 -12.56
CA SER A 82 3.81 -9.99 -13.55
C SER A 82 3.81 -8.82 -14.53
#